data_AF-A0A350IJ51-F1
#
_entry.id   AF-A0A350IJ51-F1
#
_cell.length_a   1.000
_cell.length_b   1.000
_cell.length_c   1.000
_cell.angle_alpha   90.00
_cell.angle_beta   90.00
_cell.angle_gamma   90.00
#
_symmetry.space_group_name_H-M   'P 1'
#
loop_
_entity.id
_entity.type
_entity.pdbx_description
1 polymer ?
#
loop_
_entity_poly.entity_id
_entity_poly.type
_entity_poly.pdbx_seq_one_letter_code
_entity_poly.pdbx_strand_id
1 'polypeptide(L)'
;MAENLYGFNEMKLILKIIRFILYPIKILIDIIYGSNAPRIIGYSWYSKSEYDKMVKTAKDEDIITDYYEWKENAEGIIASFRSTYQGWLILKVHINSAELNNWLSRNKLTNIQENRQLFMGAKISKFTEDPSIY
;
A
#
# COMPACT_ATOMS: atom_id res chain seq x y z
N MET A 1 -29.02 -21.51 -15.45
CA MET A 1 -27.69 -21.45 -14.81
C MET A 1 -26.63 -20.97 -15.81
N ALA A 2 -26.91 -19.87 -16.56
CA ALA A 2 -26.05 -19.36 -17.63
C ALA A 2 -25.72 -17.85 -17.50
N GLU A 3 -26.39 -17.12 -16.60
CA GLU A 3 -26.23 -15.67 -16.44
C GLU A 3 -24.92 -15.26 -15.73
N ASN A 4 -24.29 -16.16 -14.96
CA ASN A 4 -23.04 -15.87 -14.25
C ASN A 4 -21.77 -15.97 -15.12
N LEU A 5 -21.86 -16.49 -16.35
CA LEU A 5 -20.69 -16.62 -17.23
C LEU A 5 -20.43 -15.34 -18.06
N TYR A 6 -21.47 -14.55 -18.31
CA TYR A 6 -21.37 -13.33 -19.13
C TYR A 6 -20.63 -12.21 -18.39
N GLY A 7 -21.02 -11.92 -17.15
CA GLY A 7 -20.37 -10.91 -16.31
C GLY A 7 -18.89 -11.24 -15.98
N PHE A 8 -18.53 -12.52 -15.92
CA PHE A 8 -17.16 -12.94 -15.64
C PHE A 8 -16.21 -12.68 -16.83
N ASN A 9 -16.69 -12.80 -18.06
CA ASN A 9 -15.90 -12.49 -19.26
C ASN A 9 -15.73 -10.98 -19.47
N GLU A 10 -16.76 -10.18 -19.18
CA GLU A 10 -16.67 -8.72 -19.25
C GLU A 10 -15.71 -8.17 -18.18
N MET A 11 -15.73 -8.70 -16.96
CA MET A 11 -14.80 -8.30 -15.90
C MET A 11 -13.33 -8.61 -16.25
N LYS A 12 -13.07 -9.75 -16.92
CA LYS A 12 -11.73 -10.08 -17.44
C LYS A 12 -11.28 -9.13 -18.56
N LEU A 13 -12.21 -8.70 -19.41
CA LEU A 13 -11.92 -7.76 -20.50
C LEU A 13 -11.57 -6.38 -19.94
N ILE A 14 -12.33 -5.90 -18.94
CA ILE A 14 -12.06 -4.64 -18.23
C ILE A 14 -10.69 -4.68 -17.56
N LEU A 15 -10.37 -5.77 -16.84
CA LEU A 15 -9.05 -5.94 -16.23
C LEU A 15 -7.91 -5.97 -17.26
N LYS A 16 -8.12 -6.55 -18.44
CA LYS A 16 -7.15 -6.53 -19.54
C LYS A 16 -6.95 -5.13 -20.12
N ILE A 17 -8.02 -4.33 -20.24
CA ILE A 17 -7.94 -2.94 -20.71
C ILE A 17 -7.23 -2.07 -19.66
N ILE A 18 -7.56 -2.22 -18.38
CA ILE A 18 -6.85 -1.56 -17.27
C ILE A 18 -5.37 -1.92 -17.30
N ARG A 19 -5.04 -3.21 -17.46
CA ARG A 19 -3.65 -3.68 -17.63
C ARG A 19 -2.96 -3.05 -18.82
N PHE A 20 -3.62 -2.94 -19.97
CA PHE A 20 -3.07 -2.32 -21.17
C PHE A 20 -2.81 -0.81 -20.99
N ILE A 21 -3.65 -0.12 -20.21
CA ILE A 21 -3.50 1.32 -19.89
C ILE A 21 -2.42 1.55 -18.82
N LEU A 22 -2.24 0.63 -17.87
CA LEU A 22 -1.26 0.77 -16.79
C LEU A 22 0.12 0.19 -17.14
N TYR A 23 0.20 -0.71 -18.12
CA TYR A 23 1.46 -1.20 -18.69
C TYR A 23 2.41 -0.08 -19.18
N PRO A 24 1.93 0.97 -19.88
CA PRO A 24 2.79 2.10 -20.24
C PRO A 24 3.27 2.90 -19.03
N ILE A 25 2.68 2.80 -17.83
CA ILE A 25 3.26 3.43 -16.62
C ILE A 25 4.58 2.75 -16.24
N LYS A 26 4.64 1.42 -16.33
CA LYS A 26 5.89 0.68 -16.11
C LYS A 26 6.94 1.04 -17.15
N ILE A 27 6.54 1.10 -18.42
CA ILE A 27 7.42 1.54 -19.52
C ILE A 27 7.83 3.01 -19.32
N LEU A 28 6.94 3.91 -18.89
CA LEU A 28 7.27 5.31 -18.60
C LEU A 28 8.26 5.44 -17.44
N ILE A 29 8.12 4.65 -16.37
CA ILE A 29 9.08 4.61 -15.28
C ILE A 29 10.45 4.11 -15.79
N ASP A 30 10.46 3.04 -16.57
CA ASP A 30 11.70 2.49 -17.16
C ASP A 30 12.34 3.47 -18.18
N ILE A 31 11.54 4.21 -18.97
CA ILE A 31 12.02 5.21 -19.94
C ILE A 31 12.52 6.48 -19.25
N ILE A 32 11.80 6.98 -18.22
CA ILE A 32 12.15 8.23 -17.52
C ILE A 32 13.40 8.01 -16.64
N TYR A 33 13.52 6.84 -16.00
CA TYR A 33 14.54 6.60 -14.99
C TYR A 33 15.66 5.64 -15.42
N GLY A 34 15.49 4.85 -16.49
CA GLY A 34 16.51 3.92 -16.98
C GLY A 34 17.05 2.99 -15.88
N SER A 35 18.38 2.80 -15.82
CA SER A 35 19.07 2.03 -14.76
C SER A 35 19.06 2.70 -13.37
N ASN A 36 18.52 3.92 -13.25
CA ASN A 36 18.45 4.73 -12.03
C ASN A 36 17.02 4.81 -11.49
N ALA A 37 16.27 3.71 -11.57
CA ALA A 37 14.92 3.65 -10.99
C ALA A 37 14.96 4.14 -9.52
N PRO A 38 14.11 5.12 -9.14
CA PRO A 38 14.12 5.67 -7.79
C PRO A 38 13.77 4.57 -6.81
N ARG A 39 14.47 4.52 -5.67
CA ARG A 39 14.10 3.60 -4.59
C ARG A 39 12.71 3.97 -4.08
N ILE A 40 11.81 2.99 -4.06
CA ILE A 40 10.44 3.18 -3.60
C ILE A 40 10.34 2.75 -2.13
N ILE A 41 9.87 3.64 -1.27
CA ILE A 41 9.42 3.31 0.09
C ILE A 41 7.91 3.55 0.14
N GLY A 42 7.17 2.64 0.76
CA GLY A 42 5.77 2.89 1.12
C GLY A 42 5.65 3.24 2.60
N TYR A 43 4.78 4.20 2.88
CA TYR A 43 4.42 4.62 4.22
C TYR A 43 2.94 4.27 4.47
N SER A 44 2.64 3.69 5.63
CA SER A 44 1.27 3.31 5.99
C SER A 44 0.39 4.53 6.13
N TRP A 45 -0.69 4.59 5.35
CA TRP A 45 -1.61 5.72 5.38
C TRP A 45 -3.03 5.24 5.67
N TYR A 46 -3.67 5.83 6.67
CA TYR A 46 -4.98 5.42 7.15
C TYR A 46 -5.98 6.57 6.96
N SER A 47 -7.23 6.24 6.68
CA SER A 47 -8.33 7.16 7.01
C SER A 47 -8.55 7.14 8.52
N LYS A 48 -9.21 8.16 9.07
CA LYS A 48 -9.54 8.19 10.51
C LYS A 48 -10.22 6.89 10.97
N SER A 49 -11.24 6.44 10.24
CA SER A 49 -11.97 5.22 10.57
C SER A 49 -11.09 3.97 10.52
N GLU A 50 -10.18 3.85 9.55
CA GLU A 50 -9.29 2.70 9.47
C GLU A 50 -8.21 2.75 10.56
N TYR A 51 -7.73 3.94 10.91
CA TYR A 51 -6.78 4.14 12.00
C TYR A 51 -7.38 3.71 13.34
N ASP A 52 -8.59 4.15 13.65
CA ASP A 52 -9.30 3.79 14.88
C ASP A 52 -9.49 2.27 15.00
N LYS A 53 -9.75 1.57 13.88
CA LYS A 53 -9.83 0.10 13.85
C LYS A 53 -8.47 -0.56 14.05
N MET A 54 -7.42 -0.01 13.43
CA MET A 54 -6.06 -0.52 13.55
C MET A 54 -5.60 -0.45 15.01
N VAL A 55 -5.73 0.71 15.65
CA VAL A 55 -5.34 0.96 17.05
C VAL A 55 -6.05 -0.01 18.01
N LYS A 56 -7.34 -0.28 17.83
CA LYS A 56 -8.10 -1.23 18.67
C LYS A 56 -7.54 -2.65 18.66
N THR A 57 -6.85 -3.02 17.59
CA THR A 57 -6.27 -4.36 17.42
C THR A 57 -4.76 -4.38 17.59
N ALA A 58 -4.13 -3.21 17.70
CA ALA A 58 -2.70 -3.05 17.87
C ALA A 58 -2.26 -3.62 19.22
N LYS A 59 -1.01 -4.08 19.25
CA LYS A 59 -0.34 -4.66 20.43
C LYS A 59 0.94 -3.92 20.79
N ASP A 60 1.18 -2.77 20.18
CA ASP A 60 2.30 -1.89 20.50
C ASP A 60 2.04 -1.19 21.84
N GLU A 61 3.10 -1.06 22.65
CA GLU A 61 3.03 -0.33 23.92
C GLU A 61 2.97 1.20 23.69
N ASP A 62 3.68 1.69 22.68
CA ASP A 62 3.88 3.13 22.41
C ASP A 62 3.05 3.66 21.21
N ILE A 63 1.89 3.07 20.93
CA ILE A 63 1.06 3.54 19.81
C ILE A 63 0.43 4.90 20.09
N ILE A 64 0.60 5.85 19.16
CA ILE A 64 -0.13 7.12 19.17
C ILE A 64 -1.61 6.82 18.96
N THR A 65 -2.44 7.01 19.98
CA THR A 65 -3.87 6.62 19.89
C THR A 65 -4.73 7.68 19.20
N ASP A 66 -4.33 8.95 19.24
CA ASP A 66 -5.02 10.02 18.52
C ASP A 66 -4.66 10.04 17.04
N TYR A 67 -5.68 10.11 16.19
CA TYR A 67 -5.50 10.11 14.75
C TYR A 67 -4.81 11.38 14.23
N TYR A 68 -5.11 12.55 14.78
CA TYR A 68 -4.55 13.80 14.28
C TYR A 68 -3.08 13.94 14.67
N GLU A 69 -2.74 13.57 15.90
CA GLU A 69 -1.35 13.48 16.37
C GLU A 69 -0.55 12.48 15.53
N TRP A 70 -1.10 11.29 15.29
CA TRP A 70 -0.46 10.30 14.40
C TRP A 70 -0.24 10.86 13.00
N LYS A 71 -1.25 11.53 12.44
CA LYS A 71 -1.19 12.08 11.08
C LYS A 71 -0.13 13.17 10.97
N GLU A 72 -0.07 14.08 11.94
CA GLU A 72 0.95 15.14 11.98
C GLU A 72 2.35 14.54 12.08
N ASN A 73 2.55 13.56 12.96
CA ASN A 73 3.82 12.85 13.09
C ASN A 73 4.21 12.13 11.78
N ALA A 74 3.26 11.45 11.15
CA ALA A 74 3.46 10.77 9.88
C ALA A 74 3.85 11.73 8.74
N GLU A 75 3.21 12.90 8.67
CA GLU A 75 3.54 13.93 7.68
C GLU A 75 4.94 14.52 7.92
N GLY A 76 5.31 14.76 9.17
CA GLY A 76 6.66 15.19 9.56
C GLY A 76 7.73 14.17 9.16
N ILE A 77 7.49 12.89 9.42
CA ILE A 77 8.39 11.80 9.02
C ILE A 77 8.54 11.75 7.50
N ILE A 78 7.44 11.80 6.74
CA ILE A 78 7.49 11.79 5.27
C ILE A 78 8.26 13.00 4.73
N ALA A 79 8.05 14.19 5.30
CA ALA A 79 8.79 15.39 4.92
C ALA A 79 10.30 15.24 5.18
N SER A 80 10.68 14.69 6.34
CA SER A 80 12.07 14.40 6.66
C SER A 80 12.69 13.37 5.73
N PHE A 81 11.97 12.30 5.38
CA PHE A 81 12.49 11.32 4.42
C PHE A 81 12.72 11.95 3.04
N ARG A 82 11.80 12.82 2.57
CA ARG A 82 11.96 13.52 1.29
C ARG A 82 13.17 14.45 1.27
N SER A 83 13.48 15.10 2.38
CA SER A 83 14.65 15.99 2.47
C SER A 83 15.96 15.20 2.57
N THR A 84 15.99 14.11 3.33
CA THR A 84 17.19 13.29 3.53
C THR A 84 17.53 12.43 2.32
N TYR A 85 16.53 11.82 1.68
CA TYR A 85 16.73 10.83 0.62
C TYR A 85 16.27 11.37 -0.73
N GLN A 86 17.02 12.34 -1.26
CA GLN A 86 16.75 12.90 -2.59
C GLN A 86 16.71 11.80 -3.66
N GLY A 87 15.68 11.84 -4.51
CA GLY A 87 15.46 10.83 -5.55
C GLY A 87 14.73 9.57 -5.09
N TRP A 88 14.35 9.44 -3.83
CA TRP A 88 13.48 8.33 -3.40
C TRP A 88 12.00 8.67 -3.60
N LEU A 89 11.23 7.70 -4.04
CA LEU A 89 9.78 7.85 -4.19
C LEU A 89 9.09 7.32 -2.93
N ILE A 90 8.42 8.21 -2.20
CA ILE A 90 7.65 7.84 -1.01
C ILE A 90 6.17 7.75 -1.37
N LEU A 91 5.63 6.53 -1.32
CA LEU A 91 4.23 6.24 -1.60
C LEU A 91 3.43 6.17 -0.31
N LYS A 92 2.36 6.97 -0.21
CA LYS A 92 1.35 6.79 0.83
C LYS A 92 0.46 5.61 0.43
N VAL A 93 0.60 4.49 1.13
CA VAL A 93 -0.16 3.28 0.82
C VAL A 93 -1.34 3.19 1.76
N HIS A 94 -2.54 3.22 1.19
CA HIS A 94 -3.77 3.14 1.97
C HIS A 94 -3.95 1.73 2.57
N ILE A 95 -4.13 1.70 3.90
CA ILE A 95 -4.30 0.47 4.64
C ILE A 95 -5.76 0.29 5.06
N ASN A 96 -6.32 -0.84 4.67
CA ASN A 96 -7.57 -1.35 5.19
C ASN A 96 -7.26 -2.28 6.38
N SER A 97 -7.85 -1.99 7.53
CA SER A 97 -7.57 -2.69 8.79
C SER A 97 -8.07 -4.13 8.80
N ALA A 98 -9.15 -4.43 8.07
CA ALA A 98 -9.59 -5.82 7.91
C ALA A 98 -8.63 -6.63 7.02
N GLU A 99 -8.14 -6.03 5.93
CA GLU A 99 -7.12 -6.63 5.07
C GLU A 99 -5.81 -6.91 5.84
N LEU A 100 -5.33 -5.92 6.59
CA LEU A 100 -4.15 -6.06 7.45
C LEU A 100 -4.33 -7.21 8.45
N ASN A 101 -5.43 -7.23 9.20
CA ASN A 101 -5.69 -8.26 10.21
C ASN A 101 -5.82 -9.66 9.60
N ASN A 102 -6.46 -9.78 8.43
CA ASN A 102 -6.53 -11.03 7.69
C ASN A 102 -5.15 -11.50 7.19
N TRP A 103 -4.28 -10.58 6.79
CA TRP A 103 -2.91 -10.93 6.40
C TRP A 103 -2.09 -11.36 7.62
N LEU A 104 -2.15 -10.62 8.72
CA LEU A 104 -1.45 -10.96 9.96
C LEU A 104 -1.87 -12.35 10.49
N SER A 105 -3.18 -12.61 10.52
CA SER A 105 -3.73 -13.90 10.97
C SER A 105 -3.21 -15.07 10.11
N ARG A 106 -3.24 -14.94 8.78
CA ARG A 106 -2.74 -15.98 7.85
C ARG A 106 -1.25 -16.26 8.04
N ASN A 107 -0.48 -15.24 8.41
CA ASN A 107 0.97 -15.36 8.65
C ASN A 107 1.31 -15.66 10.11
N LYS A 108 0.32 -15.85 11.00
CA LYS A 108 0.51 -16.06 12.45
C LYS A 108 1.31 -14.94 13.12
N LEU A 109 1.10 -13.70 12.68
CA LEU A 109 1.76 -12.51 13.17
C LEU A 109 0.83 -11.69 14.08
N THR A 110 1.41 -10.98 15.03
CA THR A 110 0.69 -10.01 15.89
C THR A 110 0.64 -8.64 15.21
N ASN A 111 -0.37 -7.84 15.54
CA ASN A 111 -0.48 -6.47 15.03
C ASN A 111 0.44 -5.51 15.80
N ILE A 112 1.74 -5.57 15.49
CA ILE A 112 2.78 -4.66 15.97
C ILE A 112 3.43 -3.93 14.78
N GLN A 113 4.17 -2.86 15.05
CA GLN A 113 4.74 -1.97 14.05
C GLN A 113 5.61 -2.71 13.03
N GLU A 114 6.48 -3.60 13.47
CA GLU A 114 7.36 -4.40 12.61
C GLU A 114 6.55 -5.24 11.62
N ASN A 115 5.48 -5.88 12.09
CA ASN A 115 4.63 -6.72 11.26
C ASN A 115 3.76 -5.90 10.29
N ARG A 116 3.35 -4.69 10.68
CA ARG A 116 2.70 -3.74 9.77
C ARG A 116 3.65 -3.29 8.66
N GLN A 117 4.94 -3.13 8.95
CA GLN A 117 5.96 -2.84 7.93
C GLN A 117 6.16 -4.03 6.97
N LEU A 118 6.12 -5.27 7.46
CA LEU A 118 6.15 -6.45 6.58
C LEU A 118 4.94 -6.50 5.64
N PHE A 119 3.74 -6.21 6.16
CA PHE A 119 2.54 -6.10 5.33
C PHE A 119 2.68 -5.01 4.27
N MET A 120 3.23 -3.85 4.65
CA MET A 120 3.52 -2.75 3.74
C MET A 120 4.48 -3.18 2.62
N GLY A 121 5.58 -3.84 2.97
CA GLY A 121 6.54 -4.38 2.01
C GLY A 121 5.87 -5.32 1.00
N ALA A 122 4.99 -6.21 1.48
CA ALA A 122 4.22 -7.11 0.61
C ALA A 122 3.24 -6.35 -0.32
N LYS A 123 2.62 -5.25 0.14
CA LYS A 123 1.78 -4.39 -0.71
C LYS A 123 2.59 -3.70 -1.80
N ILE A 124 3.75 -3.13 -1.45
CA ILE A 124 4.61 -2.42 -2.40
C ILE A 124 5.17 -3.40 -3.44
N SER A 125 5.65 -4.57 -3.03
CA SER A 125 6.17 -5.59 -3.98
C SER A 125 5.16 -5.92 -5.05
N LYS A 126 3.89 -6.14 -4.65
CA LYS A 126 2.79 -6.39 -5.59
C LYS A 126 2.54 -5.21 -6.53
N PHE A 127 2.58 -3.98 -6.02
CA PHE A 127 2.44 -2.78 -6.85
C PHE A 127 3.58 -2.64 -7.87
N THR A 128 4.82 -2.92 -7.45
CA THR A 128 5.99 -2.86 -8.35
C THR A 128 6.00 -3.99 -9.39
N GLU A 129 5.46 -5.16 -9.05
CA GLU A 129 5.36 -6.30 -9.95
C GLU A 129 4.21 -6.14 -10.95
N ASP A 130 3.03 -5.72 -10.49
CA ASP A 130 1.83 -5.48 -11.30
C ASP A 130 1.04 -4.26 -10.77
N PRO A 131 1.26 -3.06 -11.33
CA PRO A 131 0.54 -1.84 -10.93
C PRO A 131 -0.98 -1.90 -11.16
N SER A 132 -1.49 -2.88 -11.92
CA SER A 132 -2.91 -2.97 -12.29
C SER A 132 -3.82 -3.59 -11.24
N ILE A 133 -3.26 -4.08 -10.14
CA ILE A 133 -3.98 -4.76 -9.06
C ILE A 133 -4.54 -3.76 -8.02
N TYR A 134 -4.14 -2.48 -8.09
CA TYR A 134 -4.52 -1.43 -7.15
C TYR A 134 -5.32 -0.29 -7.79
#